data_AF-A0A6L3YY82-F1
#
_entry.id   AF-A0A6L3YY82-F1
#
_cell.length_a   1.000
_cell.length_b   1.000
_cell.length_c   1.000
_cell.angle_alpha   90.00
_cell.angle_beta   90.00
_cell.angle_gamma   90.00
#
_symmetry.space_group_name_H-M   'P 1'
#
loop_
_entity.id
_entity.type
_entity.pdbx_description
1 polymer ?
#
loop_
_entity_poly.entity_id
_entity_poly.type
_entity_poly.pdbx_seq_one_letter_code
_entity_poly.pdbx_strand_id
1 'polypeptide(L)'
;MERSQIFDMMSTLKLYGMRSAYDEIMASGIKRQHEPPRIVGDLLQSEIAEKQARSIKYQITVAKLPLAKDIDDFDFTNTPVNEGLVRQLASGAFLAEQHNIVFVGGTGTGKSHLSIALARALIRNGARARF
;
A
#
# COMPACT_ATOMS: atom_id res chain seq x y z
N MET A 1 7.16 -34.61 -0.36
CA MET A 1 5.96 -33.88 -0.86
C MET A 1 6.37 -33.29 -2.20
N GLU A 2 5.63 -33.58 -3.25
CA GLU A 2 5.97 -33.13 -4.60
C GLU A 2 5.72 -31.62 -4.77
N ARG A 3 6.48 -30.94 -5.63
CA ARG A 3 6.31 -29.51 -5.92
C ARG A 3 4.88 -29.19 -6.37
N SER A 4 4.26 -30.09 -7.15
CA SER A 4 2.87 -29.97 -7.59
C SER A 4 1.89 -29.89 -6.41
N GLN A 5 2.04 -30.78 -5.43
CA GLN A 5 1.20 -30.81 -4.22
C GLN A 5 1.32 -29.50 -3.42
N ILE A 6 2.54 -28.96 -3.29
CA ILE A 6 2.77 -27.68 -2.62
C ILE A 6 2.04 -26.54 -3.34
N PHE A 7 2.07 -26.52 -4.67
CA PHE A 7 1.40 -25.49 -5.46
C PHE A 7 -0.12 -25.58 -5.36
N ASP A 8 -0.68 -26.79 -5.32
CA ASP A 8 -2.10 -27.02 -5.13
C ASP A 8 -2.57 -26.56 -3.75
N MET A 9 -1.78 -26.85 -2.70
CA MET A 9 -2.04 -26.36 -1.34
C MET A 9 -1.96 -24.84 -1.26
N MET A 10 -0.93 -24.22 -1.86
CA MET A 10 -0.82 -22.76 -1.91
C MET A 10 -2.02 -22.12 -2.63
N SER A 11 -2.51 -22.74 -3.70
CA SER A 11 -3.69 -22.26 -4.43
C SER A 11 -4.95 -22.33 -3.58
N THR A 12 -5.13 -23.45 -2.86
CA THR A 12 -6.25 -23.67 -1.94
C THR A 12 -6.26 -22.64 -0.81
N LEU A 13 -5.09 -22.34 -0.25
CA LEU A 13 -4.90 -21.34 0.80
C LEU A 13 -4.83 -19.90 0.28
N LYS A 14 -4.92 -19.69 -1.04
CA LYS A 14 -4.80 -18.39 -1.71
C LYS A 14 -3.46 -17.68 -1.43
N LEU A 15 -2.39 -18.46 -1.30
CA LEU A 15 -1.01 -18.03 -1.07
C LEU A 15 -0.32 -17.68 -2.40
N TYR A 16 -0.88 -16.71 -3.12
CA TYR A 16 -0.46 -16.37 -4.47
C TYR A 16 0.96 -15.79 -4.54
N GLY A 17 1.38 -15.02 -3.52
CA GLY A 17 2.72 -14.44 -3.46
C GLY A 17 3.79 -15.47 -3.11
N MET A 18 3.45 -16.44 -2.25
CA MET A 18 4.35 -17.60 -2.06
C MET A 18 4.52 -18.38 -3.35
N ARG A 19 3.40 -18.66 -4.04
CA ARG A 19 3.40 -19.49 -5.24
C ARG A 19 4.23 -18.86 -6.36
N SER A 20 4.14 -17.54 -6.56
CA SER A 20 4.92 -16.85 -7.59
C SER A 20 6.41 -16.79 -7.28
N ALA A 21 6.78 -16.65 -6.01
CA ALA A 21 8.18 -16.52 -5.59
C ALA A 21 8.86 -17.84 -5.20
N TYR A 22 8.11 -18.96 -5.17
CA TYR A 22 8.58 -20.24 -4.63
C TYR A 22 9.89 -20.71 -5.27
N ASP A 23 9.94 -20.80 -6.60
CA ASP A 23 11.10 -21.37 -7.28
C ASP A 23 12.35 -20.51 -7.07
N GLU A 24 12.20 -19.19 -7.13
CA GLU A 24 13.30 -18.25 -6.91
C GLU A 24 13.84 -18.31 -5.48
N ILE A 25 12.95 -18.29 -4.48
CA ILE A 25 13.33 -18.31 -3.06
C ILE A 25 13.95 -19.66 -2.70
N MET A 26 13.40 -20.77 -3.19
CA MET A 26 13.98 -22.10 -2.96
C MET A 26 15.36 -22.24 -3.62
N ALA A 27 15.51 -21.82 -4.87
CA ALA A 27 16.81 -21.86 -5.56
C ALA A 27 17.87 -21.00 -4.85
N SER A 28 17.50 -19.79 -4.44
CA SER A 28 18.37 -18.87 -3.70
C SER A 28 18.72 -19.43 -2.32
N GLY A 29 17.74 -19.96 -1.59
CA GLY A 29 17.92 -20.53 -0.25
C GLY A 29 18.84 -21.74 -0.25
N ILE A 30 18.70 -22.65 -1.22
CA ILE A 30 19.59 -23.81 -1.38
C ILE A 30 21.01 -23.34 -1.74
N LYS A 31 21.14 -22.44 -2.72
CA LYS A 31 22.45 -21.92 -3.16
C LYS A 31 23.22 -21.22 -2.05
N ARG A 32 22.51 -20.48 -1.19
CA ARG A 32 23.08 -19.69 -0.09
C ARG A 32 23.08 -20.41 1.26
N GLN A 33 22.66 -21.69 1.28
CA GLN A 33 22.53 -22.49 2.51
C GLN A 33 21.77 -21.75 3.62
N HIS A 34 20.65 -21.12 3.25
CA HIS A 34 19.79 -20.47 4.24
C HIS A 34 19.15 -21.52 5.15
N GLU A 35 19.17 -21.24 6.45
CA GLU A 35 18.43 -22.02 7.45
C GLU A 35 16.93 -22.09 7.07
N PRO A 36 16.24 -23.22 7.31
CA PRO A 36 14.84 -23.38 6.93
C PRO A 36 13.90 -22.25 7.40
N PRO A 37 14.03 -21.71 8.63
CA PRO A 37 13.21 -20.57 9.07
C PRO A 37 13.37 -19.32 8.19
N ARG A 38 14.55 -19.09 7.61
CA ARG A 38 14.79 -17.95 6.72
C ARG A 38 14.06 -18.12 5.39
N ILE A 39 14.11 -19.32 4.80
CA ILE A 39 13.39 -19.63 3.55
C ILE A 39 11.88 -19.45 3.74
N VAL A 40 11.34 -19.96 4.86
CA VAL A 40 9.93 -19.79 5.21
C VAL A 40 9.59 -18.31 5.43
N GLY A 41 10.47 -17.55 6.09
CA GLY A 41 10.33 -16.12 6.26
C GLY A 41 10.26 -15.36 4.94
N ASP A 42 11.15 -15.66 3.99
CA ASP A 42 11.19 -15.03 2.68
C ASP A 42 9.89 -15.33 1.88
N LEU A 43 9.39 -16.57 1.93
CA LEU A 43 8.11 -16.95 1.31
C LEU A 43 6.94 -16.18 1.93
N LEU A 44 6.88 -16.09 3.27
CA LEU A 44 5.83 -15.36 3.99
C LEU A 44 5.87 -13.86 3.67
N GLN A 45 7.06 -13.28 3.56
CA GLN A 45 7.23 -11.89 3.20
C GLN A 45 6.70 -11.59 1.79
N SER A 46 6.97 -12.48 0.82
CA SER A 46 6.41 -12.39 -0.54
C SER A 46 4.88 -12.42 -0.52
N GLU A 47 4.30 -13.32 0.27
CA GLU A 47 2.85 -13.42 0.41
C GLU A 47 2.20 -12.18 1.02
N ILE A 48 2.81 -11.63 2.08
CA ILE A 48 2.35 -10.40 2.71
C ILE A 48 2.38 -9.24 1.71
N ALA A 49 3.49 -9.11 0.97
CA ALA A 49 3.65 -8.06 -0.04
C ALA A 49 2.60 -8.16 -1.16
N GLU A 50 2.35 -9.36 -1.69
CA GLU A 50 1.35 -9.61 -2.73
C GLU A 50 -0.08 -9.29 -2.22
N LYS A 51 -0.41 -9.70 -0.99
CA LYS A 51 -1.70 -9.39 -0.36
C LYS A 51 -1.88 -7.88 -0.16
N GLN A 52 -0.86 -7.19 0.31
CA GLN A 52 -0.88 -5.73 0.49
C GLN A 52 -1.07 -5.02 -0.85
N ALA A 53 -0.30 -5.37 -1.88
CA ALA A 53 -0.41 -4.80 -3.21
C ALA A 53 -1.81 -4.99 -3.80
N ARG A 54 -2.39 -6.19 -3.66
CA ARG A 54 -3.75 -6.50 -4.11
C ARG A 54 -4.81 -5.71 -3.35
N SER A 55 -4.65 -5.60 -2.03
CA SER A 55 -5.54 -4.79 -1.18
C SER A 55 -5.52 -3.33 -1.60
N ILE A 56 -4.33 -2.73 -1.77
CA ILE A 56 -4.17 -1.34 -2.21
C ILE A 56 -4.82 -1.13 -3.58
N LYS A 57 -4.55 -2.00 -4.56
CA LYS A 57 -5.14 -1.92 -5.90
C LYS A 57 -6.67 -1.94 -5.85
N TYR A 58 -7.23 -2.85 -5.04
CA TYR A 58 -8.67 -2.92 -4.82
C TYR A 58 -9.21 -1.63 -4.17
N GLN A 59 -8.59 -1.14 -3.09
CA GLN A 59 -9.04 0.06 -2.39
C GLN A 59 -8.97 1.30 -3.28
N ILE A 60 -7.91 1.48 -4.08
CA ILE A 60 -7.82 2.58 -5.06
C ILE A 60 -8.98 2.52 -6.05
N THR A 61 -9.32 1.31 -6.53
CA THR A 61 -10.40 1.10 -7.48
C THR A 61 -11.77 1.46 -6.88
N VAL A 62 -12.01 1.06 -5.62
CA VAL A 62 -13.27 1.31 -4.91
C VAL A 62 -13.39 2.76 -4.43
N ALA A 63 -12.27 3.45 -4.18
CA ALA A 63 -12.25 4.83 -3.71
C ALA A 63 -12.82 5.83 -4.73
N LYS A 64 -12.85 5.46 -6.03
CA LYS A 64 -13.39 6.27 -7.13
C LYS A 64 -12.84 7.70 -7.16
N LEU A 65 -11.54 7.85 -6.88
CA LEU A 65 -10.87 9.14 -6.93
C LEU A 65 -11.01 9.73 -8.35
N PRO A 66 -11.44 10.99 -8.49
CA PRO A 66 -11.74 11.58 -9.80
C PRO A 66 -10.49 11.85 -10.64
N LEU A 67 -9.33 12.00 -9.99
CA LEU A 67 -8.04 12.27 -10.63
C LEU A 67 -6.94 11.47 -9.92
N ALA A 68 -5.88 11.14 -10.66
CA ALA A 68 -4.63 10.67 -10.09
C ALA A 68 -3.79 11.89 -9.68
N LYS A 69 -3.87 12.28 -8.41
CA LYS A 69 -3.04 13.33 -7.81
C LYS A 69 -2.24 12.75 -6.66
N ASP A 70 -0.98 13.13 -6.56
CA ASP A 70 -0.09 12.83 -5.45
C ASP A 70 0.29 14.12 -4.72
N ILE A 71 0.81 13.98 -3.49
CA ILE A 71 1.19 15.15 -2.66
C ILE A 71 2.35 15.88 -3.32
N ASP A 72 3.26 15.13 -3.94
CA ASP A 72 4.43 15.67 -4.64
C ASP A 72 4.06 16.41 -5.94
N ASP A 73 2.84 16.21 -6.46
CA ASP A 73 2.33 16.98 -7.60
C ASP A 73 1.78 18.37 -7.18
N PHE A 74 1.70 18.66 -5.88
CA PHE A 74 1.14 19.91 -5.38
C PHE A 74 2.26 20.96 -5.21
N ASP A 75 2.11 22.11 -5.86
CA ASP A 75 3.01 23.23 -5.64
C ASP A 75 2.67 23.96 -4.33
N PHE A 76 3.55 23.79 -3.34
CA PHE A 76 3.45 24.47 -2.04
C PHE A 76 4.00 25.91 -2.07
N THR A 77 4.53 26.37 -3.20
CA THR A 77 5.03 27.74 -3.35
C THR A 77 3.85 28.73 -3.33
N ASN A 78 4.01 29.84 -2.62
CA ASN A 78 3.01 30.93 -2.55
C ASN A 78 1.59 30.51 -2.09
N THR A 79 1.47 29.41 -1.35
CA THR A 79 0.20 28.99 -0.71
C THR A 79 0.31 29.07 0.82
N PRO A 80 -0.78 29.41 1.53
CA PRO A 80 -0.78 29.38 3.00
C PRO A 80 -0.80 27.95 3.59
N VAL A 81 -0.80 26.91 2.75
CA VAL A 81 -0.84 25.51 3.19
C VAL A 81 0.49 25.09 3.80
N ASN A 82 0.45 24.54 5.01
CA ASN A 82 1.62 23.98 5.68
C ASN A 82 1.95 22.58 5.11
N GLU A 83 3.00 22.50 4.29
CA GLU A 83 3.47 21.24 3.69
C GLU A 83 3.83 20.17 4.73
N GLY A 84 4.52 20.55 5.80
CA GLY A 84 4.92 19.61 6.86
C GLY A 84 3.72 18.94 7.52
N LEU A 85 2.66 19.71 7.78
CA LEU A 85 1.40 19.18 8.29
C LEU A 85 0.74 18.24 7.29
N VAL A 86 0.67 18.60 6.00
CA VAL A 86 0.08 17.73 4.96
C VAL A 86 0.82 16.39 4.88
N ARG A 87 2.15 16.40 4.92
CA ARG A 87 2.97 15.17 4.92
C ARG A 87 2.79 14.35 6.19
N GLN A 88 2.64 15.00 7.35
CA GLN A 88 2.29 14.31 8.60
C GLN A 88 0.91 13.65 8.51
N LEU A 89 -0.10 14.36 8.01
CA LEU A 89 -1.45 13.81 7.84
C LEU A 89 -1.45 12.63 6.85
N ALA A 90 -0.58 12.64 5.84
CA ALA A 90 -0.43 11.55 4.89
C ALA A 90 0.09 10.24 5.50
N SER A 91 0.71 10.29 6.68
CA SER A 91 1.03 9.08 7.46
C SER A 91 -0.23 8.34 7.92
N GLY A 92 -1.34 9.05 8.12
CA GLY A 92 -2.59 8.49 8.62
C GLY A 92 -2.68 8.35 10.13
N ALA A 93 -1.73 8.88 10.91
CA ALA A 93 -1.75 8.82 12.39
C ALA A 93 -3.09 9.32 12.98
N PHE A 94 -3.65 10.38 12.39
CA PHE A 94 -4.91 10.98 12.80
C PHE A 94 -6.13 10.03 12.71
N LEU A 95 -6.06 8.97 11.88
CA LEU A 95 -7.12 7.97 11.75
C LEU A 95 -7.28 7.14 13.02
N ALA A 96 -6.17 6.83 13.70
CA ALA A 96 -6.18 6.08 14.96
C ALA A 96 -6.79 6.91 16.09
N GLU A 97 -6.54 8.21 16.07
CA GLU A 97 -7.08 9.19 17.03
C GLU A 97 -8.50 9.66 16.67
N GLN A 98 -9.06 9.16 15.57
CA GLN A 98 -10.39 9.54 15.05
C GLN A 98 -10.56 11.05 14.85
N HIS A 99 -9.49 11.72 14.45
CA HIS A 99 -9.52 13.15 14.14
C HIS A 99 -10.05 13.41 12.73
N ASN A 100 -10.69 14.58 12.56
CA ASN A 100 -11.21 15.01 11.28
C ASN A 100 -10.30 16.06 10.66
N ILE A 101 -10.11 15.96 9.35
CA ILE A 101 -9.38 16.97 8.56
C ILE A 101 -10.40 17.75 7.75
N VAL A 102 -10.33 19.09 7.83
CA VAL A 102 -11.20 19.98 7.07
C VAL A 102 -10.34 20.94 6.25
N PHE A 103 -10.57 20.97 4.93
CA PHE A 103 -9.91 21.91 4.03
C PHE A 103 -10.76 23.18 3.88
N VAL A 104 -10.22 24.34 4.26
CA VAL A 104 -10.90 25.63 4.20
C VAL A 104 -10.09 26.62 3.35
N GLY A 105 -10.75 27.36 2.47
CA GLY A 105 -10.11 28.36 1.60
C GLY A 105 -10.91 28.69 0.34
N GLY A 106 -10.51 29.72 -0.39
CA GLY A 106 -11.16 30.18 -1.64
C GLY A 106 -11.16 29.14 -2.77
N THR A 107 -11.95 29.33 -3.82
CA THR A 107 -11.94 28.44 -4.99
C THR A 107 -10.55 28.44 -5.65
N GLY A 108 -10.12 27.30 -6.20
CA GLY A 108 -8.81 27.18 -6.85
C GLY A 108 -7.60 27.02 -5.91
N THR A 109 -7.75 27.06 -4.59
CA THR A 109 -6.62 26.96 -3.62
C THR A 109 -6.10 25.54 -3.37
N GLY A 110 -6.33 24.59 -4.27
CA GLY A 110 -5.76 23.24 -4.16
C GLY A 110 -6.46 22.24 -3.23
N LYS A 111 -7.57 22.61 -2.57
CA LYS A 111 -8.29 21.72 -1.63
C LYS A 111 -8.64 20.36 -2.23
N SER A 112 -9.20 20.33 -3.44
CA SER A 112 -9.54 19.08 -4.12
C SER A 112 -8.29 18.26 -4.43
N HIS A 113 -7.21 18.88 -4.88
CA HIS A 113 -5.93 18.19 -5.10
C HIS A 113 -5.44 17.55 -3.80
N LEU A 114 -5.32 18.32 -2.73
CA LEU A 114 -4.81 17.85 -1.45
C LEU A 114 -5.69 16.73 -0.85
N SER A 115 -7.01 16.85 -0.94
CA SER A 115 -7.92 15.80 -0.46
C SER A 115 -7.76 14.48 -1.23
N ILE A 116 -7.61 14.54 -2.56
CA ILE A 116 -7.37 13.36 -3.42
C ILE A 116 -6.00 12.75 -3.12
N ALA A 117 -4.96 13.59 -3.07
CA ALA A 117 -3.59 13.18 -2.81
C ALA A 117 -3.45 12.52 -1.43
N LEU A 118 -4.10 13.10 -0.42
CA LEU A 118 -4.14 12.56 0.93
C LEU A 118 -4.89 11.22 0.96
N ALA A 119 -6.09 11.14 0.38
CA ALA A 119 -6.83 9.88 0.30
C ALA A 119 -6.02 8.78 -0.37
N ARG A 120 -5.29 9.09 -1.46
CA ARG A 120 -4.44 8.15 -2.18
C ARG A 120 -3.23 7.69 -1.35
N ALA A 121 -2.60 8.61 -0.60
CA ALA A 121 -1.52 8.26 0.33
C ALA A 121 -2.02 7.32 1.44
N LEU A 122 -3.17 7.62 2.03
CA LEU A 122 -3.78 6.79 3.08
C LEU A 122 -4.16 5.40 2.58
N ILE A 123 -4.69 5.29 1.35
CA ILE A 123 -4.96 3.97 0.75
C ILE A 123 -3.67 3.16 0.56
N ARG A 124 -2.57 3.80 0.14
CA ARG A 124 -1.26 3.13 0.04
C ARG A 124 -0.75 2.63 1.40
N ASN A 125 -1.12 3.31 2.49
CA ASN A 125 -0.83 2.87 3.86
C ASN A 125 -1.83 1.82 4.39
N GLY A 126 -2.75 1.32 3.54
CA GLY A 126 -3.72 0.28 3.91
C GLY A 126 -5.04 0.81 4.49
N ALA A 127 -5.25 2.13 4.52
CA ALA A 127 -6.53 2.69 4.92
C ALA A 127 -7.60 2.53 3.82
N ARG A 128 -8.86 2.71 4.21
CA ARG A 128 -9.98 2.76 3.27
C ARG A 128 -10.39 4.21 3.06
N ALA A 129 -10.70 4.58 1.83
CA ALA A 129 -11.23 5.90 1.52
C ALA A 129 -12.26 5.80 0.40
N ARG A 130 -13.10 6.86 0.30
CA ARG A 130 -14.08 7.04 -0.76
C ARG A 130 -14.19 8.54 -1.04
N PHE A 131 -14.36 8.88 -2.31
CA PHE A 131 -14.56 10.25 -2.79
C PHE A 131 -15.97 10.42 -3.36
#